data_AF-A0A9J7L366-F1
#
_entry.id   AF-A0A9J7L366-F1
#
_cell.length_a   1.000
_cell.length_b   1.000
_cell.length_c   1.000
_cell.angle_alpha   90.00
_cell.angle_beta   90.00
_cell.angle_gamma   90.00
#
_symmetry.space_group_name_H-M   'P 1'
#
loop_
_entity.id
_entity.type
_entity.pdbx_description
1 polymer ?
#
loop_
_entity_poly.entity_id
_entity_poly.type
_entity_poly.pdbx_seq_one_letter_code
_entity_poly.pdbx_strand_id
1 'polypeptide(L)'
;MFEEQADGKLQDPRGHPYLRAQMDALPTYSPIVILIICIAQMAVFGTFCALGGTADIALEHTVVTANNIHTFLGRESIQRVTTPNLWIGPTMRYWISQGATFAPCMRDDYVTNLYLAQQQFDLSVPLGCCELPTRDLAGTTTQTECDTLTGGTGSWRATPCGSRLAGESATAAHIMRPCCYGMVGKCKLTTLQHCTFLNGVFSTSGEEHCSKVNCLAQTCGPGDLSSDSAQPYQPRPSALTSQWWRWLLSPWLHAGLIHLLLVVAVQCIVGVRIERMVGGVRLAIIYLICGAGGNLTGAVFSPYTPQMGGAAAACGLLGCACVELLQAWRLVPRALCKLLTLLTVLTVLFMAGTLPLVDNWAQLGGFAFGLLSALVFLPYIVLGRWDARRKRCLVVFGFVMLVLMYAVLLMMFYYVQGDFCPACKHFNCIPYTTDACHQPEDNYP
;
A
#
# COMPACT_ATOMS: atom_id res chain seq x y z
N MET A 1 6.78 -28.61 -9.65
CA MET A 1 7.46 -28.93 -10.95
C MET A 1 8.61 -29.95 -10.85
N PHE A 2 8.83 -30.58 -9.69
CA PHE A 2 9.59 -31.85 -9.54
C PHE A 2 8.71 -33.03 -9.08
N GLU A 3 7.41 -32.80 -8.90
CA GLU A 3 6.46 -33.84 -8.46
C GLU A 3 5.93 -34.68 -9.63
N GLU A 4 6.06 -34.18 -10.86
CA GLU A 4 5.83 -34.96 -12.08
C GLU A 4 7.04 -35.82 -12.48
N GLN A 5 7.89 -36.20 -11.52
CA GLN A 5 8.99 -37.14 -11.72
C GLN A 5 9.18 -38.12 -10.55
N ALA A 6 8.17 -38.30 -9.68
CA ALA A 6 8.17 -39.40 -8.73
C ALA A 6 8.15 -40.79 -9.41
N ASP A 7 7.86 -40.86 -10.72
CA ASP A 7 7.80 -42.12 -11.47
C ASP A 7 8.64 -42.12 -12.78
N GLY A 8 9.52 -41.13 -12.96
CA GLY A 8 10.18 -40.87 -14.24
C GLY A 8 11.62 -40.41 -14.11
N LYS A 9 12.51 -41.35 -13.75
CA LYS A 9 13.99 -41.30 -13.83
C LYS A 9 14.57 -39.91 -14.20
N LEU A 10 14.99 -39.12 -13.20
CA LEU A 10 16.04 -38.13 -13.43
C LEU A 10 17.26 -38.87 -13.98
N GLN A 11 17.60 -38.63 -15.25
CA GLN A 11 18.79 -39.17 -15.88
C GLN A 11 19.98 -38.30 -15.48
N ASP A 12 20.92 -38.92 -14.79
CA ASP A 12 22.27 -38.38 -14.60
C ASP A 12 23.00 -38.43 -15.95
N PRO A 13 23.36 -37.28 -16.55
CA PRO A 13 24.08 -37.27 -17.83
C PRO A 13 25.53 -37.76 -17.72
N ARG A 14 26.05 -38.06 -16.51
CA ARG A 14 27.45 -38.46 -16.27
C ARG A 14 27.64 -39.74 -15.43
N GLY A 15 26.58 -40.39 -14.98
CA GLY A 15 26.64 -41.70 -14.30
C GLY A 15 27.48 -41.73 -13.01
N HIS A 16 27.53 -40.65 -12.23
CA HIS A 16 28.22 -40.63 -10.92
C HIS A 16 27.26 -41.07 -9.79
N PRO A 17 27.33 -42.32 -9.31
CA PRO A 17 26.44 -42.86 -8.27
C PRO A 17 26.49 -42.07 -6.95
N TYR A 18 27.61 -41.39 -6.67
CA TYR A 18 27.79 -40.53 -5.50
C TYR A 18 26.84 -39.32 -5.48
N LEU A 19 26.55 -38.72 -6.64
CA LEU A 19 25.67 -37.56 -6.74
C LEU A 19 24.21 -37.94 -6.44
N ARG A 20 23.79 -39.11 -6.94
CA ARG A 20 22.44 -39.66 -6.74
C ARG A 20 22.20 -39.96 -5.26
N ALA A 21 23.14 -40.62 -4.60
CA ALA A 21 23.05 -40.91 -3.17
C ALA A 21 22.99 -39.64 -2.30
N GLN A 22 23.69 -38.55 -2.68
CA GLN A 22 23.60 -37.28 -1.97
C GLN A 22 22.27 -36.55 -2.18
N MET A 23 21.67 -36.66 -3.37
CA MET A 23 20.36 -36.08 -3.66
C MET A 23 19.24 -36.83 -2.93
N ASP A 24 19.30 -38.17 -2.91
CA ASP A 24 18.34 -39.02 -2.21
C ASP A 24 18.43 -38.86 -0.67
N ALA A 25 19.57 -38.37 -0.16
CA ALA A 25 19.78 -38.09 1.26
C ALA A 25 19.24 -36.72 1.72
N LEU A 26 18.76 -35.86 0.80
CA LEU A 26 18.19 -34.57 1.20
C LEU A 26 16.81 -34.76 1.85
N PRO A 27 16.57 -34.17 3.04
CA PRO A 27 15.28 -34.27 3.69
C PRO A 27 14.20 -33.59 2.85
N THR A 28 13.11 -34.31 2.57
CA THR A 28 11.91 -33.73 1.96
C THR A 28 10.94 -33.35 3.07
N TYR A 29 10.70 -32.05 3.24
CA TYR A 29 9.80 -31.53 4.27
C TYR A 29 8.34 -31.54 3.81
N SER A 30 7.38 -31.58 4.73
CA SER A 30 5.96 -31.38 4.39
C SER A 30 5.66 -29.90 4.14
N PRO A 31 4.89 -29.53 3.10
CA PRO A 31 4.62 -28.14 2.75
C PRO A 31 3.48 -27.55 3.60
N ILE A 32 3.70 -27.41 4.90
CA ILE A 32 2.64 -27.01 5.84
C ILE A 32 2.55 -25.47 5.94
N VAL A 33 3.69 -24.79 6.03
CA VAL A 33 3.75 -23.35 6.27
C VAL A 33 3.18 -22.56 5.10
N ILE A 34 3.51 -22.91 3.85
CA ILE A 34 2.98 -22.21 2.69
C ILE A 34 1.46 -22.38 2.58
N LEU A 35 0.95 -23.57 2.91
CA LEU A 35 -0.49 -23.84 2.87
C LEU A 35 -1.21 -23.06 3.97
N ILE A 36 -0.62 -22.97 5.18
CA ILE A 36 -1.13 -22.10 6.24
C ILE A 36 -1.14 -20.64 5.78
N ILE A 37 -0.09 -20.16 5.11
CA ILE A 37 -0.04 -18.80 4.58
C ILE A 37 -1.19 -18.57 3.59
N CYS A 38 -1.35 -19.45 2.60
CA CYS A 38 -2.44 -19.34 1.61
C CYS A 38 -3.83 -19.35 2.27
N ILE A 39 -4.06 -20.25 3.23
CA ILE A 39 -5.34 -20.34 3.96
C ILE A 39 -5.60 -19.06 4.76
N ALA A 40 -4.60 -18.57 5.47
CA ALA A 40 -4.70 -17.34 6.24
C ALA A 40 -4.97 -16.13 5.33
N GLN A 41 -4.33 -16.03 4.17
CA GLN A 41 -4.59 -14.97 3.20
C GLN A 41 -6.03 -15.00 2.68
N MET A 42 -6.55 -16.19 2.36
CA MET A 42 -7.96 -16.35 1.95
C MET A 42 -8.92 -15.98 3.07
N ALA A 43 -8.64 -16.38 4.32
CA ALA A 43 -9.47 -16.04 5.47
C ALA A 43 -9.46 -14.53 5.74
N VAL A 44 -8.28 -13.91 5.81
CA VAL A 44 -8.10 -12.47 6.03
C VAL A 44 -8.83 -11.66 4.94
N PHE A 45 -8.65 -12.04 3.67
CA PHE A 45 -9.34 -11.39 2.56
C PHE A 45 -10.86 -11.53 2.67
N GLY A 46 -11.36 -12.74 2.93
CA GLY A 46 -12.79 -13.01 3.10
C GLY A 46 -13.41 -12.20 4.24
N THR A 47 -12.74 -12.12 5.39
CA THR A 47 -13.18 -11.32 6.53
C THR A 47 -13.23 -9.83 6.18
N PHE A 48 -12.20 -9.29 5.55
CA PHE A 48 -12.15 -7.87 5.20
C PHE A 48 -13.13 -7.49 4.08
N CYS A 49 -13.42 -8.37 3.14
CA CYS A 49 -14.52 -8.19 2.19
C CYS A 49 -15.89 -8.18 2.88
N ALA A 50 -16.10 -9.05 3.87
CA ALA A 50 -17.36 -9.11 4.61
C ALA A 50 -17.60 -7.86 5.49
N LEU A 51 -16.53 -7.29 6.04
CA LEU A 51 -16.60 -6.10 6.91
C LEU A 51 -16.54 -4.77 6.14
N GLY A 52 -15.71 -4.69 5.11
CA GLY A 52 -15.45 -3.46 4.35
C GLY A 52 -16.28 -3.28 3.08
N GLY A 53 -17.00 -4.34 2.66
CA GLY A 53 -17.74 -4.37 1.40
C GLY A 53 -16.82 -4.39 0.17
N THR A 54 -17.41 -4.32 -1.01
CA THR A 54 -16.71 -4.26 -2.29
C THR A 54 -16.89 -2.90 -2.95
N ALA A 55 -15.83 -2.36 -3.52
CA ALA A 55 -15.89 -1.18 -4.38
C ALA A 55 -16.46 -1.53 -5.75
N ASP A 56 -16.84 -0.50 -6.51
CA ASP A 56 -17.35 -0.66 -7.88
C ASP A 56 -16.30 -1.31 -8.79
N ILE A 57 -16.74 -2.22 -9.66
CA ILE A 57 -15.87 -2.92 -10.60
C ILE A 57 -15.88 -2.17 -11.93
N ALA A 58 -14.84 -1.40 -12.18
CA ALA A 58 -14.62 -0.69 -13.45
C ALA A 58 -13.12 -0.44 -13.69
N LEU A 59 -12.77 -0.11 -14.93
CA LEU A 59 -11.43 0.32 -15.34
C LEU A 59 -11.26 1.84 -15.30
N GLU A 60 -12.37 2.58 -15.40
CA GLU A 60 -12.42 4.03 -15.45
C GLU A 60 -13.17 4.56 -14.22
N HIS A 61 -12.82 5.77 -13.79
CA HIS A 61 -13.48 6.37 -12.63
C HIS A 61 -14.97 6.57 -12.89
N THR A 62 -15.77 6.27 -11.87
CA THR A 62 -17.20 6.53 -11.91
C THR A 62 -17.47 7.91 -11.32
N VAL A 63 -18.23 8.73 -12.04
CA VAL A 63 -18.67 10.05 -11.53
C VAL A 63 -20.07 9.91 -10.99
N VAL A 64 -20.20 10.04 -9.68
CA VAL A 64 -21.50 10.07 -9.00
C VAL A 64 -21.94 11.53 -8.88
N THR A 65 -23.16 11.85 -9.30
CA THR A 65 -23.73 13.20 -9.18
C THR A 65 -24.86 13.20 -8.15
N ALA A 66 -24.86 14.16 -7.23
CA ALA A 66 -25.96 14.42 -6.31
C ALA A 66 -26.48 15.84 -6.49
N ASN A 67 -27.80 15.97 -6.54
CA ASN A 67 -28.48 17.25 -6.71
C ASN A 67 -29.00 17.77 -5.37
N ASN A 68 -29.11 19.10 -5.25
CA ASN A 68 -29.66 19.78 -4.07
C ASN A 68 -28.90 19.52 -2.77
N ILE A 69 -27.58 19.33 -2.85
CA ILE A 69 -26.74 19.20 -1.66
C ILE A 69 -26.43 20.60 -1.12
N HIS A 70 -26.61 20.78 0.19
CA HIS A 70 -26.25 22.02 0.86
C HIS A 70 -24.71 22.16 0.95
N THR A 71 -24.15 23.20 0.34
CA THR A 71 -22.73 23.58 0.35
C THR A 71 -22.58 25.03 0.83
N PHE A 72 -21.36 25.57 0.89
CA PHE A 72 -21.12 27.00 1.21
C PHE A 72 -21.79 27.97 0.23
N LEU A 73 -22.01 27.53 -1.00
CA LEU A 73 -22.65 28.32 -2.04
C LEU A 73 -24.17 28.10 -2.12
N GLY A 74 -24.77 27.39 -1.16
CA GLY A 74 -26.20 27.08 -1.13
C GLY A 74 -26.49 25.67 -1.64
N ARG A 75 -27.62 25.45 -2.31
CA ARG A 75 -27.97 24.15 -2.87
C ARG A 75 -27.31 23.99 -4.24
N GLU A 76 -26.43 23.00 -4.35
CA GLU A 76 -25.69 22.75 -5.58
C GLU A 76 -25.88 21.31 -6.08
N SER A 77 -25.60 21.12 -7.37
CA SER A 77 -25.32 19.80 -7.93
C SER A 77 -23.84 19.54 -7.79
N ILE A 78 -23.47 18.51 -7.05
CA ILE A 78 -22.08 18.16 -6.78
C ILE A 78 -21.74 16.80 -7.37
N GLN A 79 -20.50 16.66 -7.82
CA GLN A 79 -19.97 15.44 -8.39
C GLN A 79 -18.85 14.88 -7.51
N ARG A 80 -18.83 13.57 -7.34
CA ARG A 80 -17.74 12.83 -6.69
C ARG A 80 -17.21 11.79 -7.66
N VAL A 81 -15.90 11.83 -7.84
CA VAL A 81 -15.16 10.80 -8.57
C VAL A 81 -14.86 9.65 -7.61
N THR A 82 -15.30 8.44 -7.97
CA THR A 82 -15.03 7.21 -7.22
C THR A 82 -14.04 6.33 -7.97
N THR A 83 -12.98 5.92 -7.27
CA THR A 83 -11.98 5.00 -7.80
C THR A 83 -12.50 3.56 -7.75
N PRO A 84 -12.68 2.89 -8.88
CA PRO A 84 -13.11 1.48 -8.89
C PRO A 84 -11.99 0.54 -8.43
N ASN A 85 -12.37 -0.70 -8.12
CA ASN A 85 -11.44 -1.80 -7.85
C ASN A 85 -11.70 -2.95 -8.84
N LEU A 86 -10.94 -2.97 -9.93
CA LEU A 86 -10.99 -4.02 -10.95
C LEU A 86 -10.75 -5.43 -10.39
N TRP A 87 -10.02 -5.55 -9.27
CA TRP A 87 -9.64 -6.83 -8.69
C TRP A 87 -10.75 -7.50 -7.87
N ILE A 88 -11.92 -6.87 -7.74
CA ILE A 88 -13.05 -7.33 -6.90
C ILE A 88 -12.65 -7.34 -5.43
N GLY A 89 -12.80 -6.20 -4.74
CA GLY A 89 -12.48 -6.08 -3.32
C GLY A 89 -12.86 -4.71 -2.74
N PRO A 90 -12.56 -4.45 -1.45
CA PRO A 90 -12.76 -3.17 -0.78
C PRO A 90 -12.02 -2.01 -1.44
N THR A 91 -12.32 -0.80 -0.96
CA THR A 91 -11.63 0.43 -1.39
C THR A 91 -10.18 0.48 -0.90
N MET A 92 -9.32 1.21 -1.60
CA MET A 92 -7.93 1.45 -1.18
C MET A 92 -7.83 2.08 0.22
N ARG A 93 -8.71 3.05 0.53
CA ARG A 93 -8.80 3.67 1.86
C ARG A 93 -9.06 2.64 2.97
N TYR A 94 -9.93 1.66 2.71
CA TYR A 94 -10.20 0.59 3.64
C TYR A 94 -8.95 -0.30 3.85
N TRP A 95 -8.23 -0.64 2.78
CA TRP A 95 -6.98 -1.41 2.93
C TRP A 95 -5.91 -0.68 3.74
N ILE A 96 -5.81 0.65 3.60
CA ILE A 96 -4.91 1.46 4.42
C ILE A 96 -5.36 1.40 5.90
N SER A 97 -6.65 1.51 6.19
CA SER A 97 -7.11 1.43 7.59
C SER A 97 -6.88 0.06 8.23
N GLN A 98 -6.84 -1.02 7.42
CA GLN A 98 -6.54 -2.39 7.87
C GLN A 98 -5.03 -2.72 7.92
N GLY A 99 -4.15 -1.76 7.62
CA GLY A 99 -2.71 -1.94 7.79
C GLY A 99 -1.90 -2.23 6.52
N ALA A 100 -2.44 -1.93 5.33
CA ALA A 100 -1.64 -1.93 4.10
C ALA A 100 -0.45 -0.96 4.23
N THR A 101 0.69 -1.31 3.66
CA THR A 101 1.87 -0.43 3.72
C THR A 101 1.56 0.84 2.93
N PHE A 102 1.61 1.99 3.60
CA PHE A 102 1.28 3.29 3.01
C PHE A 102 2.22 4.33 3.60
N ALA A 103 3.08 4.91 2.75
CA ALA A 103 4.20 5.73 3.22
C ALA A 103 3.74 6.91 4.10
N PRO A 104 2.67 7.67 3.77
CA PRO A 104 2.18 8.75 4.63
C PRO A 104 1.84 8.34 6.07
N CYS A 105 1.43 7.08 6.31
CA CYS A 105 1.15 6.59 7.67
C CYS A 105 2.39 6.14 8.45
N MET A 106 3.57 6.10 7.81
CA MET A 106 4.73 5.36 8.31
C MET A 106 5.99 6.23 8.43
N ARG A 107 5.97 7.43 7.83
CA ARG A 107 7.03 8.45 7.89
C ARG A 107 6.41 9.84 7.91
N ASP A 108 7.15 10.81 8.43
CA ASP A 108 6.67 12.18 8.67
C ASP A 108 6.67 13.07 7.39
N ASP A 109 6.94 12.53 6.21
CA ASP A 109 6.87 13.24 4.92
C ASP A 109 5.53 13.93 4.66
N TYR A 110 4.44 13.35 5.17
CA TYR A 110 3.13 13.99 5.13
C TYR A 110 3.13 15.30 5.92
N VAL A 111 3.85 15.39 7.03
CA VAL A 111 3.96 16.60 7.86
C VAL A 111 4.64 17.72 7.08
N THR A 112 5.64 17.41 6.25
CA THR A 112 6.29 18.39 5.35
C THR A 112 5.36 18.84 4.22
N ASN A 113 4.59 17.94 3.60
CA ASN A 113 3.62 18.30 2.56
C ASN A 113 2.39 19.01 3.12
N LEU A 114 1.99 18.68 4.35
CA LEU A 114 0.97 19.39 5.12
C LEU A 114 1.48 20.78 5.51
N TYR A 115 2.76 20.92 5.87
CA TYR A 115 3.41 22.22 6.07
C TYR A 115 3.41 23.07 4.80
N LEU A 116 3.57 22.46 3.61
CA LEU A 116 3.39 23.15 2.32
C LEU A 116 1.92 23.53 2.07
N ALA A 117 0.97 22.65 2.37
CA ALA A 117 -0.47 22.99 2.38
C ALA A 117 -0.84 24.05 3.45
N GLN A 118 0.03 24.29 4.43
CA GLN A 118 -0.10 25.33 5.45
C GLN A 118 0.51 26.67 5.04
N GLN A 119 1.33 26.76 4.00
CA GLN A 119 1.56 28.05 3.34
C GLN A 119 0.26 28.62 2.73
N GLN A 120 -0.78 27.80 2.61
CA GLN A 120 -2.12 28.18 2.19
C GLN A 120 -3.02 28.70 3.33
N PHE A 121 -2.66 28.48 4.60
CA PHE A 121 -3.41 28.98 5.77
C PHE A 121 -2.51 29.83 6.66
N ASP A 122 -2.66 31.15 6.61
CA ASP A 122 -1.97 32.07 7.51
C ASP A 122 -2.50 31.92 8.94
N LEU A 123 -1.81 31.11 9.75
CA LEU A 123 -2.15 30.82 11.15
C LEU A 123 -2.08 32.06 12.07
N SER A 124 -1.52 33.18 11.58
CA SER A 124 -1.53 34.45 12.31
C SER A 124 -2.87 35.18 12.23
N VAL A 125 -3.74 34.80 11.28
CA VAL A 125 -5.03 35.45 11.07
C VAL A 125 -6.07 34.88 12.05
N PRO A 126 -6.77 35.72 12.83
CA PRO A 126 -7.79 35.26 13.75
C PRO A 126 -8.95 34.60 13.02
N LEU A 127 -9.34 33.41 13.46
CA LEU A 127 -10.54 32.72 12.98
C LEU A 127 -11.78 33.33 13.63
N GLY A 128 -12.81 33.55 12.82
CA GLY A 128 -14.12 34.01 13.27
C GLY A 128 -15.23 33.25 12.56
N CYS A 129 -16.48 33.56 12.90
CA CYS A 129 -17.64 32.96 12.29
C CYS A 129 -18.13 33.80 11.11
N CYS A 130 -18.17 33.19 9.92
CA CYS A 130 -18.79 33.77 8.73
C CYS A 130 -20.25 33.33 8.66
N GLU A 131 -21.16 34.29 8.67
CA GLU A 131 -22.61 34.11 8.60
C GLU A 131 -23.14 34.51 7.23
N LEU A 132 -23.96 33.65 6.64
CA LEU A 132 -24.66 33.96 5.40
C LEU A 132 -26.17 33.78 5.61
N PRO A 133 -26.85 34.80 6.18
CA PRO A 133 -28.28 34.75 6.52
C PRO A 133 -29.18 34.40 5.33
N THR A 134 -28.79 34.79 4.12
CA THR A 134 -29.56 34.53 2.89
C THR A 134 -29.62 33.05 2.51
N ARG A 135 -28.74 32.20 3.07
CA ARG A 135 -28.64 30.78 2.74
C ARG A 135 -28.72 29.87 3.97
N ASP A 136 -29.04 30.41 5.14
CA ASP A 136 -29.11 29.69 6.41
C ASP A 136 -27.82 28.92 6.78
N LEU A 137 -26.64 29.47 6.45
CA LEU A 137 -25.35 28.81 6.61
C LEU A 137 -24.36 29.63 7.42
N ALA A 138 -23.50 28.94 8.18
CA ALA A 138 -22.36 29.55 8.85
C ALA A 138 -21.16 28.61 8.93
N GLY A 139 -19.96 29.16 8.95
CA GLY A 139 -18.72 28.39 9.10
C GLY A 139 -17.60 29.23 9.70
N THR A 140 -16.74 28.59 10.48
CA THR A 140 -15.58 29.26 11.08
C THR A 140 -14.48 29.37 10.03
N THR A 141 -14.00 30.58 9.75
CA THR A 141 -13.07 30.90 8.65
C THR A 141 -12.42 32.27 8.91
N THR A 142 -11.42 32.64 8.13
CA THR A 142 -10.82 33.99 8.18
C THR A 142 -11.76 35.03 7.55
N GLN A 143 -11.57 36.30 7.89
CA GLN A 143 -12.39 37.39 7.31
C GLN A 143 -12.25 37.45 5.78
N THR A 144 -11.02 37.32 5.27
CA THR A 144 -10.73 37.34 3.83
C THR A 144 -11.36 36.16 3.07
N GLU A 145 -11.35 34.96 3.65
CA GLU A 145 -12.04 33.81 3.08
C GLU A 145 -13.56 34.00 3.11
N CYS A 146 -14.13 34.57 4.18
CA CYS A 146 -15.55 34.88 4.25
C CYS A 146 -15.97 35.84 3.13
N ASP A 147 -15.22 36.92 2.92
CA ASP A 147 -15.50 37.90 1.87
C ASP A 147 -15.38 37.25 0.47
N THR A 148 -14.36 36.41 0.26
CA THR A 148 -14.15 35.72 -1.01
C THR A 148 -15.23 34.68 -1.30
N LEU A 149 -15.58 33.84 -0.32
CA LEU A 149 -16.56 32.77 -0.48
C LEU A 149 -17.99 33.29 -0.65
N THR A 150 -18.30 34.44 -0.05
CA THR A 150 -19.64 35.05 -0.08
C THR A 150 -19.77 36.15 -1.12
N GLY A 151 -18.70 36.49 -1.85
CA GLY A 151 -18.66 37.67 -2.72
C GLY A 151 -18.97 38.97 -1.96
N GLY A 152 -18.57 39.04 -0.68
CA GLY A 152 -18.80 40.18 0.22
C GLY A 152 -20.20 40.29 0.82
N THR A 153 -21.08 39.29 0.64
CA THR A 153 -22.44 39.30 1.19
C THR A 153 -22.56 38.69 2.58
N GLY A 154 -21.50 38.04 3.06
CA GLY A 154 -21.42 37.42 4.38
C GLY A 154 -21.13 38.44 5.50
N SER A 155 -21.55 38.09 6.71
CA SER A 155 -21.24 38.83 7.93
C SER A 155 -20.20 38.05 8.74
N TRP A 156 -18.99 38.60 8.90
CA TRP A 156 -17.94 37.97 9.69
C TRP A 156 -17.91 38.51 11.12
N ARG A 157 -17.77 37.61 12.11
CA ARG A 157 -17.71 37.95 13.54
C ARG A 157 -16.51 37.25 14.18
N ALA A 158 -15.76 37.93 15.05
CA ALA A 158 -14.53 37.40 15.63
C ALA A 158 -14.71 36.19 16.58
N THR A 159 -15.94 35.83 16.94
CA THR A 159 -16.26 34.65 17.76
C THR A 159 -16.44 33.40 16.89
N PRO A 160 -15.96 32.22 17.32
CA PRO A 160 -16.26 30.95 16.65
C PRO A 160 -17.75 30.66 16.51
N CYS A 161 -18.14 29.88 15.49
CA CYS A 161 -19.55 29.60 15.21
C CYS A 161 -20.23 28.72 16.28
N GLY A 162 -19.49 27.88 17.00
CA GLY A 162 -20.04 27.03 18.06
C GLY A 162 -20.13 27.71 19.43
N SER A 163 -19.51 28.88 19.62
CA SER A 163 -19.65 29.69 20.85
C SER A 163 -20.88 30.60 20.84
N ARG A 164 -21.79 30.42 19.88
CA ARG A 164 -23.04 31.19 19.81
C ARG A 164 -23.96 30.84 20.97
N LEU A 165 -24.43 31.86 21.68
CA LEU A 165 -25.52 31.72 22.63
C LEU A 165 -26.84 31.52 21.87
N ALA A 166 -27.68 30.59 22.33
CA ALA A 166 -29.02 30.38 21.80
C ALA A 166 -29.82 31.69 21.88
N GLY A 167 -30.12 32.29 20.73
CA GLY A 167 -30.87 33.54 20.61
C GLY A 167 -30.08 34.78 20.14
N GLU A 168 -28.74 34.74 20.00
CA GLU A 168 -27.93 35.91 19.60
C GLU A 168 -27.57 35.98 18.09
N SER A 169 -27.81 34.92 17.32
CA SER A 169 -27.86 34.98 15.85
C SER A 169 -28.71 33.84 15.28
N ALA A 170 -29.97 34.16 14.96
CA ALA A 170 -31.00 33.22 14.52
C ALA A 170 -31.11 33.09 12.99
N THR A 171 -30.00 33.16 12.25
CA THR A 171 -30.07 33.21 10.77
C THR A 171 -29.34 32.10 10.05
N ALA A 172 -28.71 31.14 10.74
CA ALA A 172 -28.03 30.03 10.08
C ALA A 172 -28.34 28.69 10.75
N ALA A 173 -29.18 27.87 10.10
CA ALA A 173 -29.59 26.55 10.57
C ALA A 173 -28.48 25.49 10.44
N HIS A 174 -27.53 25.70 9.52
CA HIS A 174 -26.47 24.74 9.22
C HIS A 174 -25.08 25.32 9.51
N ILE A 175 -24.36 24.68 10.43
CA ILE A 175 -22.97 25.00 10.76
C ILE A 175 -22.05 24.07 9.98
N MET A 176 -21.16 24.65 9.19
CA MET A 176 -20.13 23.91 8.48
C MET A 176 -19.02 23.51 9.42
N ARG A 177 -18.52 22.30 9.21
CA ARG A 177 -17.42 21.75 10.00
C ARG A 177 -16.44 21.03 9.09
N PRO A 178 -15.22 20.76 9.59
CA PRO A 178 -14.23 20.01 8.85
C PRO A 178 -14.75 18.63 8.45
N CYS A 179 -14.62 18.31 7.16
CA CYS A 179 -14.85 16.99 6.61
C CYS A 179 -13.52 16.43 6.10
N CYS A 180 -13.11 15.29 6.65
CA CYS A 180 -11.91 14.58 6.24
C CYS A 180 -12.24 13.52 5.19
N TYR A 181 -11.68 13.64 4.00
CA TYR A 181 -11.97 12.74 2.87
C TYR A 181 -10.71 12.46 2.03
N GLY A 182 -10.80 11.50 1.12
CA GLY A 182 -9.64 11.04 0.34
C GLY A 182 -8.66 10.17 1.14
N MET A 183 -7.68 9.60 0.46
CA MET A 183 -6.68 8.73 1.07
C MET A 183 -5.53 9.51 1.70
N VAL A 184 -5.15 10.63 1.11
CA VAL A 184 -4.08 11.50 1.62
C VAL A 184 -4.58 12.46 2.72
N GLY A 185 -5.78 12.25 3.26
CA GLY A 185 -6.31 13.04 4.38
C GLY A 185 -6.60 14.49 4.00
N LYS A 186 -7.40 14.71 2.95
CA LYS A 186 -7.85 16.05 2.53
C LYS A 186 -8.90 16.58 3.51
N CYS A 187 -8.92 17.89 3.72
CA CYS A 187 -9.90 18.56 4.57
C CYS A 187 -10.70 19.60 3.78
N LYS A 188 -12.02 19.61 3.96
CA LYS A 188 -12.90 20.67 3.44
C LYS A 188 -13.95 21.05 4.47
N LEU A 189 -14.14 22.35 4.68
CA LEU A 189 -15.29 22.86 5.44
C LEU A 189 -16.56 22.68 4.63
N THR A 190 -17.51 21.91 5.15
CA THR A 190 -18.75 21.64 4.43
C THR A 190 -19.87 21.23 5.38
N THR A 191 -21.05 20.95 4.84
CA THR A 191 -22.20 20.44 5.61
C THR A 191 -22.09 18.93 5.83
N LEU A 192 -22.83 18.40 6.81
CA LEU A 192 -22.90 16.95 7.04
C LEU A 192 -23.33 16.20 5.77
N GLN A 193 -24.35 16.67 5.06
CA GLN A 193 -24.87 16.03 3.84
C GLN A 193 -23.81 15.93 2.74
N HIS A 194 -23.08 17.02 2.49
CA HIS A 194 -22.00 17.03 1.52
C HIS A 194 -20.85 16.12 2.00
N CYS A 195 -20.51 16.14 3.28
CA CYS A 195 -19.46 15.25 3.80
C CYS A 195 -19.81 13.76 3.64
N THR A 196 -21.07 13.38 3.94
CA THR A 196 -21.59 12.04 3.70
C THR A 196 -21.53 11.69 2.21
N PHE A 197 -21.89 12.62 1.32
CA PHE A 197 -21.74 12.42 -0.11
C PHE A 197 -20.29 12.20 -0.54
N LEU A 198 -19.30 12.80 0.12
CA LEU A 198 -17.88 12.57 -0.17
C LEU A 198 -17.31 11.25 0.39
N ASN A 199 -18.12 10.43 1.08
CA ASN A 199 -17.64 9.34 1.94
C ASN A 199 -16.57 9.83 2.94
N GLY A 200 -16.71 11.06 3.41
CA GLY A 200 -15.82 11.67 4.39
C GLY A 200 -16.25 11.39 5.83
N VAL A 201 -15.36 11.75 6.76
CA VAL A 201 -15.65 11.76 8.20
C VAL A 201 -15.89 13.20 8.63
N PHE A 202 -17.09 13.48 9.13
CA PHE A 202 -17.49 14.82 9.57
C PHE A 202 -17.07 15.04 11.03
N SER A 203 -16.37 16.13 11.32
CA SER A 203 -15.97 16.45 12.70
C SER A 203 -17.18 16.90 13.54
N THR A 204 -17.47 16.13 14.59
CA THR A 204 -18.52 16.41 15.58
C THR A 204 -17.96 16.93 16.90
N SER A 205 -16.68 16.66 17.17
CA SER A 205 -15.84 17.34 18.16
C SER A 205 -15.84 18.84 17.87
N GLY A 206 -15.71 19.71 18.88
CA GLY A 206 -15.83 21.18 18.72
C GLY A 206 -14.78 21.86 17.83
N GLU A 207 -14.10 21.13 16.95
CA GLU A 207 -13.20 21.65 15.93
C GLU A 207 -14.01 22.21 14.77
N GLU A 208 -13.87 23.51 14.53
CA GLU A 208 -14.69 24.22 13.53
C GLU A 208 -13.90 24.62 12.28
N HIS A 209 -12.60 24.30 12.22
CA HIS A 209 -11.72 24.67 11.11
C HIS A 209 -10.77 23.54 10.71
N CYS A 210 -10.41 23.46 9.42
CA CYS A 210 -9.50 22.43 8.91
C CYS A 210 -8.10 22.49 9.52
N SER A 211 -7.65 23.67 9.95
CA SER A 211 -6.39 23.83 10.68
C SER A 211 -6.41 23.21 12.08
N LYS A 212 -7.58 22.78 12.59
CA LYS A 212 -7.74 22.18 13.91
C LYS A 212 -7.91 20.65 13.86
N VAL A 213 -7.77 20.00 12.70
CA VAL A 213 -7.99 18.56 12.55
C VAL A 213 -6.85 17.86 11.82
N ASN A 214 -6.53 16.63 12.23
CA ASN A 214 -5.64 15.74 11.49
C ASN A 214 -6.48 14.73 10.69
N CYS A 215 -6.65 15.00 9.39
CA CYS A 215 -7.43 14.12 8.51
C CYS A 215 -6.70 12.83 8.12
N LEU A 216 -5.37 12.76 8.26
CA LEU A 216 -4.61 11.55 7.97
C LEU A 216 -4.84 10.47 9.04
N ALA A 217 -5.04 10.86 10.30
CA ALA A 217 -5.37 9.95 11.39
C ALA A 217 -6.60 9.08 11.08
N GLN A 218 -7.58 9.63 10.35
CA GLN A 218 -8.79 8.91 9.93
C GLN A 218 -8.53 7.83 8.87
N THR A 219 -7.48 7.98 8.04
CA THR A 219 -7.13 7.00 7.00
C THR A 219 -6.15 5.95 7.51
N CYS A 220 -5.20 6.34 8.36
CA CYS A 220 -4.19 5.45 8.91
C CYS A 220 -4.70 4.48 10.00
N GLY A 221 -5.98 4.51 10.34
CA GLY A 221 -6.61 3.53 11.25
C GLY A 221 -6.05 3.57 12.68
N PRO A 222 -6.26 2.50 13.47
CA PRO A 222 -5.81 2.42 14.86
C PRO A 222 -4.28 2.28 14.93
N GLY A 223 -3.62 3.42 14.98
CA GLY A 223 -2.25 3.60 15.46
C GLY A 223 -2.23 4.92 16.21
N ASP A 224 -1.31 5.11 17.15
CA ASP A 224 -1.19 6.34 17.95
C ASP A 224 -0.66 7.51 17.10
N LEU A 225 -1.40 7.85 16.03
CA LEU A 225 -1.25 9.08 15.24
C LEU A 225 -1.98 10.24 15.93
N SER A 226 -2.07 10.21 17.26
CA SER A 226 -2.66 11.30 18.03
C SER A 226 -1.86 12.58 17.77
N SER A 227 -2.57 13.65 17.42
CA SER A 227 -1.97 14.96 17.23
C SER A 227 -1.74 15.65 18.58
N ASP A 228 -0.79 16.58 18.61
CA ASP A 228 -0.67 17.49 19.74
C ASP A 228 -1.88 18.44 19.73
N SER A 229 -2.53 18.65 20.88
CA SER A 229 -3.58 19.67 21.01
C SER A 229 -3.14 21.08 20.60
N ALA A 230 -1.83 21.38 20.71
CA ALA A 230 -1.25 22.64 20.27
C ALA A 230 -0.97 22.69 18.76
N GLN A 231 -0.83 21.53 18.11
CA GLN A 231 -0.57 21.37 16.68
C GLN A 231 -1.46 20.23 16.16
N PRO A 232 -2.80 20.40 16.18
CA PRO A 232 -3.75 19.31 15.99
C PRO A 232 -3.74 18.69 14.59
N TYR A 233 -3.03 19.33 13.66
CA TYR A 233 -2.75 18.90 12.30
C TYR A 233 -1.47 18.07 12.18
N GLN A 234 -0.52 18.18 13.12
CA GLN A 234 0.70 17.38 13.15
C GLN A 234 0.51 16.17 14.08
N PRO A 235 0.94 14.96 13.69
CA PRO A 235 1.12 13.89 14.65
C PRO A 235 2.16 14.30 15.70
N ARG A 236 2.02 13.85 16.95
CA ARG A 236 3.04 14.14 17.98
C ARG A 236 4.41 13.62 17.50
N PRO A 237 5.50 14.38 17.71
CA PRO A 237 6.85 13.91 17.44
C PRO A 237 7.23 12.84 18.46
N SER A 238 6.77 11.60 18.24
CA SER A 238 7.17 10.44 19.02
C SER A 238 7.88 9.47 18.09
N ALA A 239 8.89 8.77 18.59
CA ALA A 239 9.52 7.65 17.89
C ALA A 239 8.55 6.49 17.58
N LEU A 240 7.26 6.62 17.94
CA LEU A 240 6.17 5.68 17.72
C LEU A 240 5.19 6.10 16.60
N THR A 241 5.38 7.24 15.92
CA THR A 241 4.56 7.63 14.74
C THR A 241 4.75 6.71 13.54
N SER A 242 5.82 5.90 13.53
CA SER A 242 6.03 4.93 12.47
C SER A 242 5.10 3.74 12.65
N GLN A 243 4.07 3.60 11.79
CA GLN A 243 3.27 2.39 11.70
C GLN A 243 4.06 1.21 11.08
N TRP A 244 5.23 0.88 11.65
CA TRP A 244 6.21 -0.08 11.13
C TRP A 244 5.66 -1.51 11.06
N TRP A 245 4.68 -1.85 11.88
CA TRP A 245 4.00 -3.14 11.85
C TRP A 245 3.30 -3.41 10.51
N ARG A 246 2.96 -2.35 9.73
CA ARG A 246 2.41 -2.48 8.38
C ARG A 246 3.29 -3.29 7.43
N TRP A 247 4.61 -3.26 7.63
CA TRP A 247 5.54 -4.05 6.83
C TRP A 247 5.34 -5.55 7.01
N LEU A 248 5.00 -5.97 8.23
CA LEU A 248 4.76 -7.37 8.59
C LEU A 248 3.31 -7.79 8.35
N LEU A 249 2.37 -6.85 8.41
CA LEU A 249 0.94 -7.11 8.21
C LEU A 249 0.52 -7.07 6.74
N SER A 250 1.12 -6.19 5.93
CA SER A 250 0.78 -6.06 4.51
C SER A 250 0.94 -7.35 3.68
N PRO A 251 1.89 -8.28 3.94
CA PRO A 251 1.97 -9.57 3.25
C PRO A 251 0.70 -10.43 3.30
N TRP A 252 -0.22 -10.15 4.22
CA TRP A 252 -1.49 -10.86 4.35
C TRP A 252 -2.63 -10.22 3.55
N LEU A 253 -2.45 -8.98 3.06
CA LEU A 253 -3.45 -8.20 2.36
C LEU A 253 -3.32 -8.35 0.84
N HIS A 254 -4.44 -8.21 0.12
CA HIS A 254 -4.53 -8.38 -1.33
C HIS A 254 -5.46 -7.32 -1.93
N ALA A 255 -5.15 -6.83 -3.13
CA ALA A 255 -5.94 -5.79 -3.81
C ALA A 255 -7.40 -6.20 -4.05
N GLY A 256 -7.63 -7.47 -4.36
CA GLY A 256 -8.93 -8.05 -4.63
C GLY A 256 -8.86 -9.55 -4.86
N LEU A 257 -10.00 -10.17 -5.14
CA LEU A 257 -10.16 -11.61 -5.32
C LEU A 257 -9.31 -12.15 -6.46
N ILE A 258 -9.29 -11.51 -7.63
CA ILE A 258 -8.51 -11.97 -8.78
C ILE A 258 -7.01 -11.94 -8.44
N HIS A 259 -6.56 -10.86 -7.81
CA HIS A 259 -5.18 -10.70 -7.37
C HIS A 259 -4.79 -11.77 -6.33
N LEU A 260 -5.65 -12.04 -5.35
CA LEU A 260 -5.46 -13.10 -4.36
C LEU A 260 -5.30 -14.47 -5.02
N LEU A 261 -6.18 -14.82 -5.97
CA LEU A 261 -6.14 -16.11 -6.66
C LEU A 261 -4.83 -16.30 -7.44
N LEU A 262 -4.36 -15.27 -8.14
CA LEU A 262 -3.07 -15.29 -8.84
C LEU A 262 -1.90 -15.51 -7.88
N VAL A 263 -1.89 -14.76 -6.77
CA VAL A 263 -0.85 -14.85 -5.74
C VAL A 263 -0.83 -16.24 -5.08
N VAL A 264 -1.98 -16.75 -4.65
CA VAL A 264 -2.12 -18.10 -4.06
C VAL A 264 -1.71 -19.18 -5.05
N ALA A 265 -2.06 -19.05 -6.34
CA ALA A 265 -1.64 -20.01 -7.36
C ALA A 265 -0.11 -20.07 -7.48
N VAL A 266 0.57 -18.93 -7.56
CA VAL A 266 2.04 -18.87 -7.61
C VAL A 266 2.65 -19.44 -6.33
N GLN A 267 2.11 -19.09 -5.16
CA GLN A 267 2.57 -19.62 -3.87
C GLN A 267 2.39 -21.14 -3.75
N CYS A 268 1.27 -21.70 -4.19
CA CYS A 268 1.04 -23.15 -4.19
C CYS A 268 1.95 -23.88 -5.19
N ILE A 269 2.19 -23.32 -6.38
CA ILE A 269 3.02 -23.97 -7.41
C ILE A 269 4.52 -23.92 -7.05
N VAL A 270 4.99 -22.77 -6.58
CA VAL A 270 6.42 -22.50 -6.34
C VAL A 270 6.77 -22.67 -4.87
N GLY A 271 5.98 -22.10 -3.97
CA GLY A 271 6.23 -22.12 -2.53
C GLY A 271 6.19 -23.53 -1.93
N VAL A 272 5.25 -24.39 -2.33
CA VAL A 272 5.23 -25.82 -1.92
C VAL A 272 6.54 -26.52 -2.26
N ARG A 273 7.07 -26.27 -3.47
CA ARG A 273 8.35 -26.84 -3.90
C ARG A 273 9.50 -26.31 -3.04
N ILE A 274 9.57 -25.00 -2.84
CA ILE A 274 10.63 -24.38 -2.03
C ILE A 274 10.55 -24.89 -0.59
N GLU A 275 9.36 -25.00 0.01
CA GLU A 275 9.20 -25.51 1.37
C GLU A 275 9.70 -26.94 1.54
N ARG A 276 9.35 -27.81 0.59
CA ARG A 276 9.83 -29.20 0.58
C ARG A 276 11.35 -29.30 0.58
N MET A 277 12.03 -28.30 0.01
CA MET A 277 13.49 -28.23 -0.06
C MET A 277 14.14 -27.58 1.16
N VAL A 278 13.59 -26.48 1.68
CA VAL A 278 14.24 -25.66 2.72
C VAL A 278 13.65 -25.85 4.11
N GLY A 279 12.46 -26.46 4.21
CA GLY A 279 11.68 -26.58 5.43
C GLY A 279 10.86 -25.33 5.76
N GLY A 280 9.80 -25.52 6.55
CA GLY A 280 8.82 -24.46 6.84
C GLY A 280 9.39 -23.19 7.48
N VAL A 281 10.33 -23.33 8.44
CA VAL A 281 10.92 -22.16 9.13
C VAL A 281 11.72 -21.28 8.18
N ARG A 282 12.56 -21.88 7.31
CA ARG A 282 13.35 -21.12 6.35
C ARG A 282 12.45 -20.50 5.29
N LEU A 283 11.40 -21.20 4.86
CA LEU A 283 10.41 -20.62 3.96
C LEU A 283 9.74 -19.39 4.60
N ALA A 284 9.30 -19.48 5.86
CA ALA A 284 8.68 -18.34 6.55
C ALA A 284 9.61 -17.11 6.59
N ILE A 285 10.90 -17.32 6.88
CA ILE A 285 11.91 -16.25 6.88
C ILE A 285 12.07 -15.65 5.48
N ILE A 286 12.23 -16.48 4.44
CA ILE A 286 12.34 -16.02 3.04
C ILE A 286 11.10 -15.23 2.65
N TYR A 287 9.91 -15.73 2.99
CA TYR A 287 8.62 -15.13 2.66
C TYR A 287 8.51 -13.72 3.27
N LEU A 288 8.80 -13.58 4.57
CA LEU A 288 8.75 -12.30 5.26
C LEU A 288 9.81 -11.31 4.74
N ILE A 289 11.03 -11.77 4.47
CA ILE A 289 12.09 -10.92 3.87
C ILE A 289 11.64 -10.40 2.50
N CYS A 290 11.15 -11.28 1.63
CA CYS A 290 10.74 -10.87 0.29
C CYS A 290 9.51 -9.95 0.32
N GLY A 291 8.51 -10.27 1.15
CA GLY A 291 7.29 -9.46 1.29
C GLY A 291 7.59 -8.07 1.87
N ALA A 292 8.31 -8.00 2.99
CA ALA A 292 8.65 -6.73 3.63
C ALA A 292 9.59 -5.89 2.76
N GLY A 293 10.61 -6.50 2.15
CA GLY A 293 11.57 -5.81 1.29
C GLY A 293 10.96 -5.32 -0.03
N GLY A 294 10.07 -6.12 -0.64
CA GLY A 294 9.30 -5.69 -1.81
C GLY A 294 8.36 -4.54 -1.47
N ASN A 295 7.57 -4.65 -0.39
CA ASN A 295 6.69 -3.57 0.06
C ASN A 295 7.43 -2.26 0.32
N LEU A 296 8.62 -2.33 0.90
CA LEU A 296 9.49 -1.17 1.07
C LEU A 296 9.87 -0.54 -0.27
N THR A 297 10.25 -1.37 -1.23
CA THR A 297 10.60 -0.92 -2.58
C THR A 297 9.41 -0.18 -3.20
N GLY A 298 8.20 -0.76 -3.14
CA GLY A 298 6.97 -0.08 -3.57
C GLY A 298 6.72 1.24 -2.83
N ALA A 299 6.87 1.25 -1.50
CA ALA A 299 6.65 2.46 -0.70
C ALA A 299 7.66 3.59 -0.96
N VAL A 300 8.88 3.27 -1.43
CA VAL A 300 9.89 4.25 -1.85
C VAL A 300 9.52 4.83 -3.22
N PHE A 301 9.23 3.99 -4.21
CA PHE A 301 9.01 4.43 -5.60
C PHE A 301 7.56 4.85 -5.90
N SER A 302 6.60 4.52 -5.04
CA SER A 302 5.17 4.86 -5.17
C SER A 302 4.55 5.12 -3.79
N PRO A 303 4.93 6.24 -3.14
CA PRO A 303 4.59 6.50 -1.73
C PRO A 303 3.09 6.72 -1.49
N TYR A 304 2.35 7.19 -2.49
CA TYR A 304 0.91 7.49 -2.41
C TYR A 304 0.02 6.33 -2.89
N THR A 305 0.60 5.16 -3.14
CA THR A 305 -0.14 3.95 -3.49
C THR A 305 -0.01 2.93 -2.36
N PRO A 306 -1.12 2.41 -1.80
CA PRO A 306 -1.04 1.41 -0.75
C PRO A 306 -0.50 0.09 -1.31
N GLN A 307 0.45 -0.50 -0.59
CA GLN A 307 1.17 -1.71 -0.97
C GLN A 307 0.59 -2.93 -0.24
N MET A 308 0.34 -4.00 -1.00
CA MET A 308 -0.22 -5.28 -0.53
C MET A 308 0.80 -6.39 -0.77
N GLY A 309 1.44 -6.86 0.30
CA GLY A 309 2.71 -7.60 0.24
C GLY A 309 2.65 -9.05 -0.21
N GLY A 310 1.46 -9.64 -0.39
CA GLY A 310 1.33 -11.02 -0.85
C GLY A 310 1.99 -11.25 -2.22
N ALA A 311 1.86 -10.27 -3.13
CA ALA A 311 2.46 -10.33 -4.46
C ALA A 311 3.99 -10.18 -4.45
N ALA A 312 4.52 -9.28 -3.62
CA ALA A 312 5.96 -9.12 -3.42
C ALA A 312 6.61 -10.42 -2.92
N ALA A 313 6.01 -11.07 -1.92
CA ALA A 313 6.49 -12.35 -1.40
C ALA A 313 6.42 -13.46 -2.45
N ALA A 314 5.34 -13.54 -3.24
CA ALA A 314 5.21 -14.50 -4.33
C ALA A 314 6.28 -14.30 -5.42
N CYS A 315 6.56 -13.05 -5.81
CA CYS A 315 7.66 -12.72 -6.72
C CYS A 315 9.03 -13.09 -6.12
N GLY A 316 9.21 -12.96 -4.82
CA GLY A 316 10.42 -13.44 -4.13
C GLY A 316 10.61 -14.95 -4.19
N LEU A 317 9.53 -15.72 -4.09
CA LEU A 317 9.57 -17.18 -4.30
C LEU A 317 9.95 -17.53 -5.75
N LEU A 318 9.50 -16.75 -6.74
CA LEU A 318 9.93 -16.88 -8.13
C LEU A 318 11.43 -16.53 -8.29
N GLY A 319 11.92 -15.50 -7.60
CA GLY A 319 13.35 -15.20 -7.51
C GLY A 319 14.15 -16.38 -6.95
N CYS A 320 13.64 -17.01 -5.89
CA CYS A 320 14.27 -18.20 -5.32
C CYS A 320 14.32 -19.37 -6.31
N ALA A 321 13.22 -19.63 -7.02
CA ALA A 321 13.15 -20.66 -8.05
C ALA A 321 14.09 -20.38 -9.22
N CYS A 322 14.32 -19.10 -9.58
CA CYS A 322 15.27 -18.72 -10.60
C CYS A 322 16.71 -19.08 -10.20
N VAL A 323 17.13 -18.70 -8.99
CA VAL A 323 18.46 -19.04 -8.47
C VAL A 323 18.64 -20.55 -8.35
N GLU A 324 17.63 -21.26 -7.86
CA GLU A 324 17.63 -22.72 -7.77
C GLU A 324 17.86 -23.37 -9.15
N LEU A 325 17.10 -22.94 -10.17
CA LEU A 325 17.24 -23.44 -11.53
C LEU A 325 18.62 -23.15 -12.14
N LEU A 326 19.15 -21.95 -11.93
CA LEU A 326 20.49 -21.58 -12.42
C LEU A 326 21.59 -22.39 -11.75
N GLN A 327 21.47 -22.66 -10.45
CA GLN A 327 22.43 -23.49 -9.72
C GLN A 327 22.36 -24.97 -10.13
N ALA A 328 21.16 -25.46 -10.43
CA ALA A 328 20.92 -26.83 -10.87
C ALA A 328 20.89 -26.98 -12.40
N TRP A 329 21.35 -25.99 -13.18
CA TRP A 329 21.17 -25.93 -14.64
C TRP A 329 21.63 -27.18 -15.39
N ARG A 330 22.74 -27.79 -14.94
CA ARG A 330 23.32 -29.00 -15.54
C ARG A 330 22.62 -30.29 -15.10
N LEU A 331 21.82 -30.24 -14.04
CA LEU A 331 21.12 -31.38 -13.46
C LEU A 331 19.65 -31.43 -13.91
N VAL A 332 19.05 -30.28 -14.22
CA VAL A 332 17.64 -30.19 -14.63
C VAL A 332 17.49 -30.47 -16.12
N PRO A 333 16.73 -31.50 -16.52
CA PRO A 333 16.43 -31.73 -17.93
C PRO A 333 15.57 -30.58 -18.46
N ARG A 334 15.87 -30.12 -19.69
CA ARG A 334 15.18 -29.00 -20.35
C ARG A 334 15.15 -27.73 -19.48
N ALA A 335 16.26 -27.41 -18.82
CA ALA A 335 16.40 -26.20 -17.99
C ALA A 335 15.96 -24.91 -18.70
N LEU A 336 16.25 -24.78 -20.00
CA LEU A 336 15.80 -23.64 -20.81
C LEU A 336 14.26 -23.53 -20.87
N CYS A 337 13.54 -24.63 -21.10
CA CYS A 337 12.07 -24.61 -21.10
C CYS A 337 11.52 -24.19 -19.73
N LYS A 338 12.14 -24.66 -18.64
CA LYS A 338 11.76 -24.30 -17.27
C LYS A 338 12.02 -22.82 -16.98
N LEU A 339 13.14 -22.29 -17.48
CA LEU A 339 13.45 -20.86 -17.39
C LEU A 339 12.43 -20.04 -18.17
N LEU A 340 12.09 -20.45 -19.40
CA LEU A 340 11.07 -19.78 -20.20
C LEU A 340 9.72 -19.77 -19.49
N THR A 341 9.28 -20.88 -18.88
CA THR A 341 8.06 -20.91 -18.08
C THR A 341 8.11 -19.90 -16.92
N LEU A 342 9.23 -19.84 -16.20
CA LEU A 342 9.40 -18.89 -15.08
C LEU A 342 9.34 -17.44 -15.58
N LEU A 343 10.01 -17.14 -16.70
CA LEU A 343 9.97 -15.82 -17.33
C LEU A 343 8.56 -15.48 -17.80
N THR A 344 7.82 -16.42 -18.41
CA THR A 344 6.42 -16.19 -18.81
C THR A 344 5.55 -15.84 -17.60
N VAL A 345 5.68 -16.56 -16.48
CA VAL A 345 4.94 -16.26 -15.25
C VAL A 345 5.29 -14.86 -14.73
N LEU A 346 6.58 -14.51 -14.67
CA LEU A 346 7.00 -13.16 -14.28
C LEU A 346 6.40 -12.10 -15.20
N THR A 347 6.48 -12.27 -16.52
CA THR A 347 5.90 -11.33 -17.48
C THR A 347 4.41 -11.15 -17.25
N VAL A 348 3.66 -12.24 -17.02
CA VAL A 348 2.21 -12.15 -16.71
C VAL A 348 1.96 -11.36 -15.43
N LEU A 349 2.75 -11.57 -14.38
CA LEU A 349 2.60 -10.84 -13.11
C LEU A 349 2.95 -9.35 -13.24
N PHE A 350 4.02 -9.01 -13.95
CA PHE A 350 4.38 -7.61 -14.22
C PHE A 350 3.38 -6.91 -15.15
N MET A 351 2.83 -7.63 -16.14
CA MET A 351 1.74 -7.12 -16.98
C MET A 351 0.43 -6.96 -16.19
N ALA A 352 0.15 -7.84 -15.23
CA ALA A 352 -0.97 -7.67 -14.32
C ALA A 352 -0.75 -6.45 -13.39
N GLY A 353 0.50 -6.18 -13.03
CA GLY A 353 0.88 -5.02 -12.23
C GLY A 353 0.99 -3.70 -12.98
N THR A 354 0.63 -3.63 -14.28
CA THR A 354 0.36 -2.36 -14.97
C THR A 354 -1.07 -1.87 -14.77
N LEU A 355 -1.92 -2.68 -14.12
CA LEU A 355 -3.28 -2.32 -13.74
C LEU A 355 -3.28 -1.63 -12.36
N PRO A 356 -4.28 -0.79 -12.06
CA PRO A 356 -4.36 -0.05 -10.79
C PRO A 356 -4.32 -0.98 -9.56
N LEU A 357 -3.88 -0.47 -8.41
CA LEU A 357 -3.73 -1.17 -7.10
C LEU A 357 -2.64 -2.24 -7.01
N VAL A 358 -2.04 -2.68 -8.12
CA VAL A 358 -0.90 -3.62 -8.08
C VAL A 358 0.37 -2.87 -8.41
N ASP A 359 1.40 -3.06 -7.59
CA ASP A 359 2.63 -2.29 -7.67
C ASP A 359 3.78 -3.15 -8.22
N ASN A 360 4.30 -2.75 -9.38
CA ASN A 360 5.42 -3.42 -10.04
C ASN A 360 6.75 -3.15 -9.34
N TRP A 361 6.95 -2.02 -8.67
CA TRP A 361 8.13 -1.78 -7.84
C TRP A 361 8.20 -2.76 -6.66
N ALA A 362 7.07 -3.07 -6.04
CA ALA A 362 6.98 -4.04 -4.96
C ALA A 362 7.27 -5.47 -5.45
N GLN A 363 6.75 -5.84 -6.63
CA GLN A 363 7.05 -7.12 -7.27
C GLN A 363 8.53 -7.25 -7.65
N LEU A 364 9.12 -6.20 -8.24
CA LEU A 364 10.53 -6.14 -8.59
C LEU A 364 11.44 -6.24 -7.36
N GLY A 365 11.12 -5.48 -6.31
CA GLY A 365 11.81 -5.54 -5.03
C GLY A 365 11.73 -6.95 -4.44
N GLY A 366 10.52 -7.52 -4.37
CA GLY A 366 10.29 -8.88 -3.89
C GLY A 366 11.13 -9.92 -4.64
N PHE A 367 11.14 -9.86 -5.97
CA PHE A 367 11.98 -10.72 -6.82
C PHE A 367 13.47 -10.57 -6.51
N ALA A 368 13.98 -9.33 -6.40
CA ALA A 368 15.38 -9.06 -6.07
C ALA A 368 15.77 -9.57 -4.67
N PHE A 369 14.93 -9.34 -3.65
CA PHE A 369 15.10 -9.92 -2.32
C PHE A 369 15.07 -11.44 -2.35
N GLY A 370 14.25 -12.03 -3.22
CA GLY A 370 14.19 -13.48 -3.46
C GLY A 370 15.49 -14.05 -4.04
N LEU A 371 16.10 -13.38 -5.03
CA LEU A 371 17.39 -13.78 -5.58
C LEU A 371 18.47 -13.82 -4.49
N LEU A 372 18.55 -12.79 -3.65
CA LEU A 372 19.53 -12.71 -2.55
C LEU A 372 19.22 -13.71 -1.44
N SER A 373 17.95 -13.84 -1.05
CA SER A 373 17.51 -14.79 -0.01
C SER A 373 17.82 -16.22 -0.40
N ALA A 374 17.70 -16.56 -1.69
CA ALA A 374 18.08 -17.87 -2.17
C ALA A 374 19.58 -18.14 -2.06
N LEU A 375 20.43 -17.12 -2.22
CA LEU A 375 21.86 -17.30 -1.97
C LEU A 375 22.18 -17.58 -0.50
N VAL A 376 21.33 -17.15 0.43
CA VAL A 376 21.56 -17.30 1.87
C VAL A 376 20.94 -18.57 2.43
N PHE A 377 19.68 -18.87 2.06
CA PHE A 377 18.85 -19.84 2.78
C PHE A 377 18.63 -21.17 2.04
N LEU A 378 18.83 -21.25 0.72
CA LEU A 378 18.66 -22.50 -0.01
C LEU A 378 19.82 -23.48 0.29
N PRO A 379 19.54 -24.79 0.36
CA PRO A 379 20.56 -25.80 0.54
C PRO A 379 21.47 -25.88 -0.69
N TYR A 380 22.76 -26.11 -0.45
CA TYR A 380 23.76 -26.27 -1.49
C TYR A 380 24.28 -27.69 -1.55
N ILE A 381 24.34 -28.27 -2.75
CA ILE A 381 25.09 -29.50 -3.01
C ILE A 381 26.57 -29.11 -3.13
N VAL A 382 27.42 -29.69 -2.29
CA VAL A 382 28.84 -29.36 -2.18
C VAL A 382 29.68 -30.53 -2.69
N LEU A 383 30.38 -30.32 -3.81
CA LEU A 383 31.23 -31.32 -4.45
C LEU A 383 32.71 -30.94 -4.26
N GLY A 384 33.24 -31.25 -3.08
CA GLY A 384 34.64 -31.00 -2.74
C GLY A 384 34.92 -29.66 -2.06
N ARG A 385 36.19 -29.46 -1.66
CA ARG A 385 36.60 -28.34 -0.79
C ARG A 385 36.52 -26.97 -1.47
N TRP A 386 36.80 -26.91 -2.77
CA TRP A 386 36.74 -25.67 -3.55
C TRP A 386 35.30 -25.18 -3.74
N ASP A 387 34.38 -26.07 -4.08
CA ASP A 387 32.95 -25.74 -4.16
C ASP A 387 32.39 -25.34 -2.79
N ALA A 388 32.82 -26.00 -1.71
CA ALA A 388 32.43 -25.63 -0.34
C ALA A 388 32.85 -24.19 0.01
N ARG A 389 34.06 -23.77 -0.40
CA ARG A 389 34.56 -22.41 -0.18
C ARG A 389 33.80 -21.40 -1.04
N ARG A 390 33.60 -21.71 -2.33
CA ARG A 390 32.82 -20.85 -3.24
C ARG A 390 31.40 -20.62 -2.75
N LYS A 391 30.69 -21.67 -2.31
CA LYS A 391 29.32 -21.56 -1.79
C LYS A 391 29.27 -20.74 -0.49
N ARG A 392 30.24 -20.92 0.43
CA ARG A 392 30.36 -20.07 1.62
C ARG A 392 30.56 -18.59 1.25
N CYS A 393 31.43 -18.30 0.28
CA CYS A 393 31.61 -16.92 -0.21
C CYS A 393 30.32 -16.35 -0.80
N LEU A 394 29.54 -17.13 -1.57
CA LEU A 394 28.24 -16.71 -2.11
C LEU A 394 27.21 -16.43 -1.01
N VAL A 395 27.15 -17.25 0.04
CA VAL A 395 26.27 -17.03 1.19
C VAL A 395 26.63 -15.73 1.91
N VAL A 396 27.92 -15.50 2.21
CA VAL A 396 28.38 -14.27 2.86
C VAL A 396 28.09 -13.05 2.00
N PHE A 397 28.37 -13.13 0.70
CA PHE A 397 28.05 -12.06 -0.26
C PHE A 397 26.54 -11.78 -0.30
N GLY A 398 25.72 -12.82 -0.43
CA GLY A 398 24.26 -12.70 -0.45
C GLY A 398 23.72 -12.05 0.81
N PHE A 399 24.24 -12.44 1.98
CA PHE A 399 23.85 -11.86 3.27
C PHE A 399 24.22 -10.38 3.38
N VAL A 400 25.45 -10.02 3.02
CA VAL A 400 25.92 -8.61 3.03
C VAL A 400 25.07 -7.75 2.08
N MET A 401 24.79 -8.25 0.87
CA MET A 401 23.97 -7.53 -0.11
C MET A 401 22.52 -7.40 0.35
N LEU A 402 21.95 -8.42 1.00
CA LEU A 402 20.59 -8.36 1.55
C LEU A 402 20.47 -7.27 2.62
N VAL A 403 21.43 -7.20 3.54
CA VAL A 403 21.49 -6.17 4.59
C VAL A 403 21.70 -4.78 3.99
N LEU A 404 22.62 -4.64 3.03
CA LEU A 404 22.86 -3.38 2.34
C LEU A 404 21.62 -2.90 1.60
N MET A 405 20.90 -3.78 0.91
CA MET A 405 19.70 -3.44 0.16
C MET A 405 18.58 -2.94 1.08
N TYR A 406 18.36 -3.58 2.23
CA TYR A 406 17.45 -3.06 3.25
C TYR A 406 17.90 -1.72 3.80
N ALA A 407 19.18 -1.56 4.14
CA ALA A 407 19.71 -0.32 4.70
C ALA A 407 19.55 0.86 3.73
N VAL A 408 19.86 0.65 2.45
CA VAL A 408 19.70 1.67 1.39
C VAL A 408 18.23 2.00 1.20
N LEU A 409 17.34 1.01 1.10
CA LEU A 409 15.92 1.28 0.91
C LEU A 409 15.28 1.95 2.14
N LEU A 410 15.69 1.60 3.36
CA LEU A 410 15.24 2.28 4.58
C LEU A 410 15.76 3.73 4.61
N MET A 411 17.01 3.94 4.22
CA MET A 411 17.58 5.29 4.09
C MET A 411 16.81 6.10 3.04
N MET A 412 16.54 5.54 1.85
CA MET A 412 15.71 6.20 0.85
C MET A 412 14.30 6.48 1.37
N PHE A 413 13.69 5.53 2.08
CA PHE A 413 12.34 5.69 2.63
C PHE A 413 12.25 6.82 3.65
N TYR A 414 13.25 7.05 4.50
CA TYR A 414 13.19 8.12 5.51
C TYR A 414 13.78 9.46 5.04
N TYR A 415 14.75 9.46 4.13
CA TYR A 415 15.47 10.68 3.72
C TYR A 415 15.13 11.19 2.32
N VAL A 416 14.62 10.33 1.42
CA VAL A 416 14.23 10.73 0.06
C VAL A 416 12.70 10.90 0.04
N GLN A 417 12.29 12.14 0.24
CA GLN A 417 10.89 12.56 0.35
C GLN A 417 10.38 13.11 -0.99
N GLY A 418 9.17 12.72 -1.42
CA GLY A 418 8.50 13.24 -2.63
C GLY A 418 8.73 12.45 -3.93
N ASP A 419 8.22 12.99 -5.05
CA ASP A 419 8.33 12.41 -6.40
C ASP A 419 9.72 12.67 -7.00
N PHE A 420 10.73 11.93 -6.54
CA PHE A 420 12.09 12.01 -7.11
C PHE A 420 12.19 11.41 -8.52
N CYS A 421 11.20 10.63 -8.94
CA CYS A 421 11.18 9.96 -10.23
C CYS A 421 9.77 10.02 -10.86
N PRO A 422 9.44 11.07 -11.62
CA PRO A 422 8.14 11.21 -12.28
C PRO A 422 7.85 10.05 -13.26
N ALA A 423 8.88 9.58 -13.96
CA ALA A 423 8.77 8.47 -14.90
C ALA A 423 8.51 7.11 -14.22
N CYS A 424 8.80 6.97 -12.92
CA CYS A 424 8.61 5.73 -12.18
C CYS A 424 7.12 5.36 -12.01
N LYS A 425 6.21 6.33 -12.12
CA LYS A 425 4.75 6.09 -12.11
C LYS A 425 4.30 5.22 -13.29
N HIS A 426 4.94 5.37 -14.46
CA HIS A 426 4.60 4.60 -15.67
C HIS A 426 4.98 3.12 -15.59
N PHE A 427 5.85 2.74 -14.66
CA PHE A 427 6.17 1.32 -14.44
C PHE A 427 5.02 0.58 -13.74
N ASN A 428 4.27 1.28 -12.89
CA ASN A 428 3.15 0.72 -12.13
C ASN A 428 1.81 0.84 -12.85
N CYS A 429 1.61 1.87 -13.66
CA CYS A 429 0.34 2.02 -14.36
C CYS A 429 0.55 2.58 -15.77
N ILE A 430 0.17 1.78 -16.76
CA ILE A 430 0.12 2.20 -18.15
C ILE A 430 -1.30 2.74 -18.40
N PRO A 431 -1.47 3.98 -18.89
CA PRO A 431 -2.77 4.59 -19.11
C PRO A 431 -3.47 3.91 -20.30
N TYR A 432 -4.08 2.75 -20.06
CA TYR A 432 -4.90 2.04 -21.03
C TYR A 432 -6.17 2.84 -21.38
N THR A 433 -6.63 3.68 -20.45
CA THR A 433 -7.67 4.70 -20.65
C THR A 433 -7.15 6.06 -20.15
N THR A 434 -7.85 7.14 -20.48
CA THR A 434 -7.47 8.51 -20.09
C THR A 434 -7.33 8.69 -18.58
N ASP A 435 -8.09 7.91 -17.79
CA ASP A 435 -8.24 8.12 -16.35
C ASP A 435 -7.78 6.94 -15.48
N ALA A 436 -7.47 5.78 -16.06
CA ALA A 436 -7.15 4.55 -15.31
C ALA A 436 -5.98 4.70 -14.32
N CYS A 437 -5.00 5.52 -14.67
CA CYS A 437 -3.78 5.72 -13.87
C CYS A 437 -3.74 7.03 -13.09
N HIS A 438 -4.69 7.93 -13.33
CA HIS A 438 -4.79 9.16 -12.57
C HIS A 438 -5.50 8.86 -11.27
N GLN A 439 -4.87 9.15 -10.13
CA GLN A 439 -5.66 9.23 -8.92
C GLN A 439 -6.50 10.51 -9.03
N PRO A 440 -7.80 10.51 -8.67
CA PRO A 440 -8.63 11.72 -8.66
C PRO A 440 -8.03 12.84 -7.78
N GLU A 441 -7.07 12.47 -6.93
CA GLU A 441 -6.36 13.33 -6.00
C GLU A 441 -5.17 14.09 -6.62
N ASP A 442 -4.68 13.71 -7.81
CA ASP A 442 -3.52 14.30 -8.51
C ASP A 442 -3.80 15.67 -9.18
N ASN A 443 -5.07 16.08 -9.29
CA ASN A 443 -5.49 17.28 -10.03
C ASN A 443 -5.72 18.55 -9.19
N TYR A 444 -5.36 18.54 -7.90
CA TYR A 444 -5.45 19.76 -7.08
C TYR A 444 -4.16 19.96 -6.30
N PRO A 445 -3.55 21.17 -6.40
CA PRO A 445 -2.29 21.50 -5.73
C PRO A 445 -2.36 21.35 -4.22
#